data_AF-A0A536M316-F1
#
_entry.id   AF-A0A536M316-F1
#
_cell.length_a   1.000
_cell.length_b   1.000
_cell.length_c   1.000
_cell.angle_alpha   90.00
_cell.angle_beta   90.00
_cell.angle_gamma   90.00
#
_symmetry.space_group_name_H-M   'P 1'
#
loop_
_entity.id
_entity.type
_entity.pdbx_description
1 polymer ?
#
loop_
_entity_poly.entity_id
_entity_poly.type
_entity_poly.pdbx_seq_one_letter_code
_entity_poly.pdbx_strand_id
1 'polypeptide(L)'
;MEATRSRYEPVKTLAELYAKTRNPLDLIFTREDGGRMYGTVVTHQFHRLLDQAHVNHRRFDDLGHSCATLLLVQEVPARVVMEILGHSQIALTTNTNAHVIPELRRNAAERMEALIQER
;
A
#
# COMPACT_ATOMS: atom_id res chain seq x y z
N MET A 1 -11.94 2.94 24.75
CA MET A 1 -10.63 3.55 25.08
C MET A 1 -9.64 2.42 25.26
N GLU A 2 -9.12 1.87 24.16
CA GLU A 2 -8.05 0.87 24.21
C GLU A 2 -7.17 1.10 22.99
N ALA A 3 -5.98 1.64 23.26
CA ALA A 3 -5.02 2.01 22.23
C ALA A 3 -4.43 0.72 21.65
N THR A 4 -4.78 0.42 20.40
CA THR A 4 -4.07 -0.55 19.56
C THR A 4 -2.65 -0.01 19.38
N ARG A 5 -1.75 -0.35 20.32
CA ARG A 5 -0.32 -0.05 20.20
C ARG A 5 0.17 -0.71 18.91
N SER A 6 0.40 0.14 17.93
CA SER A 6 0.94 -0.20 16.63
C SER A 6 2.20 -1.05 16.82
N ARG A 7 2.18 -2.31 16.36
CA ARG A 7 3.37 -3.18 16.24
C ARG A 7 4.32 -2.72 15.12
N TYR A 8 4.36 -1.42 14.86
CA TYR A 8 5.19 -0.86 13.82
C TYR A 8 6.59 -0.67 14.38
N GLU A 9 7.47 -1.64 14.12
CA GLU A 9 8.89 -1.36 14.19
C GLU A 9 9.23 -0.43 13.02
N PRO A 10 9.89 0.71 13.26
CA PRO A 10 10.29 1.59 12.18
C PRO A 10 11.17 0.82 11.21
N VAL A 11 10.72 0.74 9.96
CA VAL A 11 11.55 0.27 8.86
C VAL A 11 12.78 1.19 8.84
N LYS A 12 13.97 0.59 8.76
CA LYS A 12 15.26 1.30 8.75
C LYS A 12 15.18 2.59 7.94
N THR A 13 15.72 3.66 8.50
CA THR A 13 15.72 4.95 7.79
C THR A 13 16.43 4.80 6.44
N LEU A 14 16.02 5.59 5.45
CA LEU A 14 16.68 5.61 4.13
C LEU A 14 18.20 5.76 4.28
N ALA A 15 18.65 6.61 5.20
CA ALA A 15 20.06 6.80 5.54
C ALA A 15 20.75 5.52 6.03
N GLU A 16 20.11 4.73 6.88
CA GLU A 16 20.64 3.43 7.36
C GLU A 16 20.72 2.39 6.25
N LEU A 17 19.73 2.38 5.34
CA LEU A 17 19.76 1.50 4.18
C LEU A 17 20.91 1.90 3.24
N TYR A 18 21.05 3.18 2.93
CA TYR A 18 22.15 3.73 2.12
C TYR A 18 23.53 3.42 2.72
N ALA A 19 23.69 3.57 4.04
CA ALA A 19 24.94 3.27 4.73
C ALA A 19 25.31 1.78 4.61
N LYS A 20 24.32 0.88 4.60
CA LYS A 20 24.52 -0.56 4.52
C LYS A 20 24.74 -1.07 3.10
N THR A 21 24.17 -0.42 2.09
CA THR A 21 24.17 -0.92 0.70
C THR A 21 25.16 -0.23 -0.22
N ARG A 22 26.20 0.44 0.30
CA ARG A 22 27.20 1.15 -0.52
C ARG A 22 27.73 0.25 -1.65
N ASN A 23 27.26 0.49 -2.87
CA ASN A 23 27.59 -0.28 -4.07
C ASN A 23 27.93 0.67 -5.22
N PRO A 24 28.64 0.20 -6.27
CA PRO A 24 29.04 1.06 -7.39
C PRO A 24 27.89 1.70 -8.17
N LEU A 25 26.65 1.22 -8.02
CA LEU A 25 25.47 1.70 -8.71
C LEU A 25 24.55 2.57 -7.83
N ASP A 26 24.97 2.87 -6.59
CA ASP A 26 24.22 3.68 -5.60
C ASP A 26 22.79 3.18 -5.36
N LEU A 27 22.59 1.86 -5.44
CA LEU A 27 21.28 1.23 -5.26
C LEU A 27 20.96 0.96 -3.78
N ILE A 28 19.71 1.17 -3.39
CA ILE A 28 19.20 0.83 -2.04
C ILE A 28 18.85 -0.66 -1.96
N PHE A 29 18.29 -1.23 -3.03
CA PHE A 29 17.93 -2.65 -3.11
C PHE A 29 18.87 -3.38 -4.06
N THR A 30 19.73 -4.21 -3.50
CA THR A 30 20.72 -4.98 -4.26
C THR A 30 20.64 -6.46 -3.91
N ARG A 31 21.27 -7.27 -4.76
CA ARG A 31 21.71 -8.60 -4.37
C ARG A 31 22.84 -8.51 -3.33
N GLU A 32 23.21 -9.64 -2.74
CA GLU A 32 24.28 -9.72 -1.74
C GLU A 32 25.64 -9.24 -2.26
N ASP A 33 25.87 -9.35 -3.57
CA ASP A 33 27.08 -8.88 -4.26
C ASP A 33 27.05 -7.37 -4.60
N GLY A 34 26.01 -6.65 -4.19
CA GLY A 34 25.82 -5.23 -4.54
C GLY A 34 25.29 -4.99 -5.96
N GLY A 35 25.01 -6.05 -6.72
CA GLY A 35 24.44 -5.99 -8.06
C GLY A 35 22.94 -5.68 -8.08
N ARG A 36 22.43 -5.39 -9.29
CA ARG A 36 21.00 -5.11 -9.52
C ARG A 36 20.13 -6.30 -9.13
N MET A 37 19.02 -6.03 -8.47
CA MET A 37 17.95 -7.01 -8.29
C MET A 37 17.08 -7.07 -9.55
N TYR A 38 16.78 -8.29 -10.01
CA TYR A 38 15.89 -8.50 -11.15
C TYR A 38 14.44 -8.63 -10.70
N GLY A 39 13.50 -8.06 -11.45
CA GLY A 39 12.07 -8.11 -11.11
C GLY A 39 11.52 -9.53 -10.97
N THR A 40 12.03 -10.48 -11.75
CA THR A 40 11.65 -11.90 -11.65
C THR A 40 11.96 -12.50 -10.27
N VAL A 41 13.09 -12.11 -9.66
CA VAL A 41 13.47 -12.55 -8.31
C VAL A 41 12.49 -12.02 -7.28
N VAL A 42 12.11 -10.74 -7.39
CA VAL A 42 11.13 -10.10 -6.51
C VAL A 42 9.78 -10.80 -6.62
N THR A 43 9.31 -11.04 -7.84
CA THR A 43 8.04 -11.72 -8.11
C THR A 43 8.03 -13.15 -7.54
N HIS A 44 9.11 -13.92 -7.73
CA HIS A 44 9.21 -15.27 -7.15
C HIS A 44 9.22 -15.24 -5.62
N GLN A 45 9.96 -14.31 -5.02
CA GLN A 45 9.98 -14.13 -3.57
C GLN A 45 8.59 -13.77 -3.03
N PHE A 46 7.88 -12.87 -3.72
CA PHE A 46 6.53 -12.47 -3.38
C PHE A 46 5.56 -13.66 -3.40
N HIS A 47 5.60 -14.50 -4.44
CA HIS A 47 4.74 -15.68 -4.50
C HIS A 47 5.00 -16.66 -3.36
N ARG A 48 6.27 -16.86 -2.97
CA ARG A 48 6.60 -17.68 -1.80
C ARG A 48 6.01 -17.12 -0.50
N LEU A 49 5.97 -15.79 -0.35
CA LEU A 49 5.33 -15.15 0.81
C LEU A 49 3.82 -15.34 0.80
N LEU A 50 3.18 -15.25 -0.39
CA LEU A 50 1.74 -15.54 -0.53
C LEU A 50 1.42 -16.99 -0.14
N ASP A 51 2.24 -17.95 -0.60
CA ASP A 51 2.07 -19.37 -0.26
C ASP A 51 2.18 -19.59 1.25
N GLN A 52 3.17 -18.98 1.90
CA GLN A 52 3.35 -19.03 3.36
C GLN A 52 2.20 -18.39 4.12
N ALA A 53 1.59 -17.35 3.57
CA ALA A 53 0.44 -16.66 4.14
C ALA A 53 -0.90 -17.32 3.78
N HIS A 54 -0.90 -18.41 3.00
CA HIS A 54 -2.10 -19.07 2.45
C HIS A 54 -3.00 -18.11 1.66
N VAL A 55 -2.39 -17.15 0.97
CA VAL A 55 -3.10 -16.21 0.08
C VAL A 55 -2.96 -16.70 -1.35
N ASN A 56 -4.05 -16.63 -2.11
CA ASN A 56 -4.03 -16.98 -3.53
C ASN A 56 -2.97 -16.17 -4.29
N HIS A 57 -2.41 -16.80 -5.31
CA HIS A 57 -1.41 -16.18 -6.16
C HIS A 57 -1.93 -14.87 -6.80
N ARG A 58 -1.17 -13.80 -6.64
CA ARG A 58 -1.46 -12.45 -7.13
C ARG A 58 -0.21 -11.85 -7.74
N ARG A 59 -0.37 -10.81 -8.55
CA ARG A 59 0.78 -10.10 -9.12
C ARG A 59 1.36 -9.13 -8.10
N PHE A 60 2.65 -8.82 -8.21
CA PHE A 60 3.33 -7.91 -7.28
C PHE A 60 2.72 -6.48 -7.31
N ASP A 61 2.24 -6.03 -8.46
CA ASP A 61 1.53 -4.76 -8.63
C ASP A 61 0.14 -4.71 -7.98
N ASP A 62 -0.44 -5.86 -7.60
CA ASP A 62 -1.69 -5.91 -6.84
C ASP A 62 -1.52 -5.42 -5.39
N LEU A 63 -0.28 -5.30 -4.90
CA LEU A 63 0.01 -4.70 -3.58
C LEU A 63 -0.38 -3.22 -3.55
N GLY A 64 -0.11 -2.48 -4.62
CA GLY A 64 -0.51 -1.07 -4.75
C GLY A 64 -2.03 -0.91 -4.73
N HIS A 65 -2.74 -1.82 -5.40
CA HIS A 65 -4.20 -1.85 -5.40
C HIS A 65 -4.76 -2.15 -4.01
N SER A 66 -4.19 -3.15 -3.34
CA SER A 66 -4.58 -3.53 -1.97
C SER A 66 -4.35 -2.37 -0.99
N CYS A 67 -3.21 -1.68 -1.11
CA CYS A 67 -2.92 -0.47 -0.34
C CYS A 67 -3.97 0.63 -0.58
N ALA A 68 -4.31 0.90 -1.85
CA ALA A 68 -5.36 1.87 -2.18
C ALA A 68 -6.70 1.50 -1.53
N THR A 69 -7.13 0.24 -1.65
CA THR A 69 -8.37 -0.24 -1.03
C THR A 69 -8.36 -0.05 0.49
N LEU A 70 -7.28 -0.43 1.18
CA LEU A 70 -7.17 -0.27 2.64
C LEU A 70 -7.23 1.20 3.07
N LEU A 71 -6.55 2.09 2.35
CA LEU A 71 -6.58 3.53 2.63
C LEU A 71 -7.97 4.13 2.39
N LEU A 72 -8.65 3.70 1.32
CA LEU A 72 -9.99 4.14 1.02
C LEU A 72 -11.01 3.66 2.07
N VAL A 73 -10.90 2.41 2.55
CA VAL A 73 -11.74 1.89 3.66
C VAL A 73 -11.52 2.68 4.95
N GLN A 74 -10.32 3.20 5.17
CA GLN A 74 -10.00 4.12 6.26
C GLN A 74 -10.41 5.58 5.96
N GLU A 75 -11.18 5.80 4.90
CA GLU A 75 -11.73 7.09 4.48
C GLU A 75 -10.67 8.15 4.15
N VAL A 76 -9.46 7.72 3.82
CA VAL A 76 -8.43 8.62 3.31
C VAL A 76 -8.92 9.19 1.98
N PRO A 77 -8.91 10.53 1.80
CA PRO A 77 -9.39 11.14 0.56
C PRO A 77 -8.66 10.57 -0.65
N ALA A 78 -9.40 10.23 -1.71
CA ALA A 78 -8.84 9.60 -2.91
C ALA A 78 -7.66 10.38 -3.50
N ARG A 79 -7.67 11.73 -3.40
CA ARG A 79 -6.55 12.57 -3.80
C ARG A 79 -5.27 12.27 -3.03
N VAL A 80 -5.36 12.12 -1.72
CA VAL A 80 -4.24 11.79 -0.84
C VAL A 80 -3.73 10.37 -1.14
N VAL A 81 -4.63 9.42 -1.38
CA VAL A 81 -4.27 8.05 -1.78
C VAL A 81 -3.46 8.05 -3.09
N MET A 82 -3.88 8.86 -4.08
CA MET A 82 -3.14 9.02 -5.34
C MET A 82 -1.76 9.68 -5.15
N GLU A 83 -1.64 10.65 -4.24
CA GLU A 83 -0.36 11.27 -3.91
C GLU A 83 0.60 10.26 -3.25
N ILE A 84 0.10 9.42 -2.32
CA ILE A 84 0.89 8.39 -1.64
C ILE A 84 1.44 7.34 -2.61
N LEU A 85 0.61 6.87 -3.53
CA LEU A 85 0.98 5.80 -4.47
C LEU A 85 1.76 6.32 -5.69
N GLY A 86 1.91 7.64 -5.80
CA GLY A 86 2.52 8.31 -6.95
C GLY A 86 1.61 8.28 -8.17
N HIS A 87 1.70 9.30 -9.04
CA HIS A 87 0.91 9.45 -10.28
C HIS A 87 1.05 8.30 -11.30
N SER A 88 1.77 7.23 -10.95
CA SER A 88 1.95 5.98 -11.68
C SER A 88 0.61 5.24 -11.80
N GLN A 89 -0.15 5.56 -12.84
CA GLN A 89 -1.24 4.74 -13.40
C GLN A 89 -2.14 4.05 -12.38
N ILE A 90 -2.51 4.77 -11.32
CA ILE A 90 -3.84 4.59 -10.75
C ILE A 90 -4.78 5.25 -11.76
N ALA A 91 -4.96 4.54 -12.86
CA ALA A 91 -6.28 4.18 -13.26
C ALA A 91 -7.04 3.74 -12.00
N LEU A 92 -7.53 4.71 -11.22
CA LEU A 92 -8.73 4.59 -10.42
C LEU A 92 -9.93 4.44 -11.38
N THR A 93 -9.71 3.81 -12.54
CA THR A 93 -10.57 3.72 -13.69
C THR A 93 -11.60 2.68 -13.32
N THR A 94 -12.56 3.12 -12.53
CA THR A 94 -13.98 2.84 -12.67
C THR A 94 -14.42 1.38 -12.47
N ASN A 95 -13.53 0.38 -12.48
CA ASN A 95 -13.87 -1.03 -12.51
C ASN A 95 -13.36 -1.84 -11.30
N THR A 96 -12.24 -1.46 -10.66
CA THR A 96 -11.65 -2.33 -9.61
C THR A 96 -12.08 -1.96 -8.18
N ASN A 97 -12.35 -0.68 -7.90
CA ASN A 97 -12.81 -0.20 -6.57
C ASN A 97 -14.32 0.14 -6.53
N ALA A 98 -15.07 -0.23 -7.56
CA ALA A 98 -16.49 0.11 -7.70
C ALA A 98 -17.38 -0.43 -6.56
N HIS A 99 -16.92 -1.42 -5.79
CA HIS A 99 -17.66 -1.99 -4.65
C HIS A 99 -17.43 -1.21 -3.34
N VAL A 100 -16.26 -0.60 -3.15
CA VAL A 100 -15.92 0.16 -1.93
C VAL A 100 -16.45 1.59 -2.00
N ILE A 101 -16.49 2.17 -3.21
CA ILE A 101 -17.00 3.54 -3.43
C ILE A 101 -18.45 3.73 -2.96
N PRO A 102 -19.40 2.81 -3.23
CA PRO A 102 -20.77 2.88 -2.70
C PRO A 102 -20.84 2.86 -1.17
N GLU A 103 -20.00 2.07 -0.52
CA GLU A 103 -19.97 1.96 0.94
C GLU A 103 -19.41 3.24 1.57
N LEU A 104 -18.36 3.82 0.98
CA LEU A 104 -17.83 5.13 1.38
C LEU A 104 -18.83 6.27 1.16
N ARG A 105 -19.58 6.23 0.04
CA ARG A 105 -20.67 7.20 -0.22
C ARG A 105 -21.78 7.10 0.82
N ARG A 106 -22.13 5.87 1.24
CA ARG A 106 -23.14 5.65 2.29
C ARG A 106 -22.66 6.19 3.63
N ASN A 107 -21.43 5.87 4.04
CA ASN A 107 -20.87 6.36 5.30
C ASN A 107 -20.78 7.90 5.32
N ALA A 108 -20.36 8.52 4.21
CA ALA A 108 -20.37 9.97 4.09
C ALA A 108 -21.78 10.57 4.22
N ALA A 109 -22.79 9.95 3.60
CA ALA A 109 -24.18 10.39 3.71
C ALA A 109 -24.72 10.23 5.14
N GLU A 110 -24.44 9.13 5.83
CA GLU A 110 -24.82 8.89 7.22
C GLU A 110 -24.19 9.91 8.18
N ARG A 111 -22.94 10.30 7.95
CA ARG A 111 -22.28 11.38 8.72
C ARG A 111 -22.93 12.74 8.47
N MET A 112 -23.32 13.02 7.23
CA MET A 112 -24.03 14.25 6.89
C MET A 112 -25.41 14.28 7.53
N GLU A 113 -26.13 13.16 7.53
CA GLU A 113 -27.42 13.01 8.22
C GLU A 113 -27.25 13.26 9.72
N ALA A 114 -26.23 12.67 10.36
CA ALA A 114 -25.94 12.89 11.78
C ALA A 114 -25.70 14.36 12.13
N LEU A 115 -24.94 15.09 11.28
CA LEU A 115 -24.71 16.53 11.45
C LEU A 115 -25.97 17.39 11.26
N ILE A 116 -26.94 16.92 10.47
CA ILE A 116 -28.21 17.62 10.21
C ILE A 116 -29.23 17.34 11.32
N GLN A 117 -29.22 16.13 11.89
CA GLN A 117 -30.14 15.68 12.95
C GLN A 117 -29.76 16.18 14.36
N GLU A 118 -28.55 16.70 14.57
CA GLU A 118 -28.12 17.36 15.82
C GLU A 118 -28.67 18.81 15.98
N ARG A 119 -29.80 19.15 15.34
CA ARG A 119 -30.47 20.46 15.47
C ARG A 119 -31.94 20.33 15.84
#